data_AF-A0A0R3SVK2-F1
#
_entry.id   AF-A0A0R3SVK2-F1
#
_cell.length_a   1.000
_cell.length_b   1.000
_cell.length_c   1.000
_cell.angle_alpha   90.00
_cell.angle_beta   90.00
_cell.angle_gamma   90.00
#
_symmetry.space_group_name_H-M   'P 1'
#
loop_
_entity.id
_entity.type
_entity.pdbx_description
1 polymer ?
#
loop_
_entity_poly.entity_id
_entity_poly.type
_entity_poly.pdbx_seq_one_letter_code
_entity_poly.pdbx_strand_id
1 'polypeptide(L)'
;MGSINERCYVRLYFKEENQSSIYTKLEAIATGTDSDIVDSLRTANPNEISVTVQGAARMLEEWRKLTAEEPSENTTDAALGAKMRADIATQLVDASSSIEVIDPNSMMQVTSTISTLASASSDMPRLAQEKFSGIIKNVSRKVRDVSETASKDDSVTVGMMVLDSFFSIMTSADLYHQMTELQDEVCATLSGMLANGEGISSEKDAGAMSIHKLMKNDTDKWLSEFFSKYSESSIQITGIDGIFNDTDDILVQTIVSNGEFYAFANTDNTVSPNTKTVGLQFYKDGKMLDINNLPGAVTVKIVMDQNATLPPFTSGNPDGGPLTLPDPVVAVDGSLVHQHLVMTGFKNDKENVGFSFQIRPDDNSTKSQYLVVARPFLPPLDDQFITVEQWEANFTFFIDNVRLTEMQKEALVHAKGKKIKLSETKTLYVGFREFSKGEKELDWKALPIPYLYDDQINTTITFRGFTTSCNFIEKDSKQWQNRGCRVDRRSTSLYTVCICDHLTTFGAGWIVPPNKIDFDYVFKNIQFDRNATLYATEITIAIIFLGITPLAENNPADEYLYEVLVCTGMQKSAGTTSTVCMQLNGEKGGTPPCTLRDPHRKVLSRGNVDRFLLATPQ
;
A
#
# COMPACT_ATOMS: atom_id res chain seq x y z
N MET A 1 9.46 20.03 -70.60
CA MET A 1 10.64 20.38 -69.78
C MET A 1 10.20 21.56 -68.91
N GLY A 2 9.74 21.36 -67.67
CA GLY A 2 10.55 21.18 -66.44
C GLY A 2 11.07 22.55 -65.97
N SER A 3 10.88 23.04 -64.73
CA SER A 3 11.12 22.34 -63.47
C SER A 3 10.62 23.08 -62.20
N ILE A 4 10.18 22.28 -61.20
CA ILE A 4 10.41 22.37 -59.74
C ILE A 4 9.58 23.38 -58.89
N ASN A 5 8.54 22.81 -58.26
CA ASN A 5 8.15 22.91 -56.84
C ASN A 5 8.30 24.25 -56.10
N GLU A 6 7.23 25.06 -56.09
CA GLU A 6 6.93 25.93 -54.95
C GLU A 6 6.28 25.10 -53.83
N ARG A 7 7.12 24.43 -53.03
CA ARG A 7 6.69 23.97 -51.71
C ARG A 7 6.69 25.20 -50.80
N CYS A 8 5.52 25.74 -50.49
CA CYS A 8 5.35 26.74 -49.44
C CYS A 8 5.71 26.11 -48.09
N TYR A 9 6.96 26.27 -47.66
CA TYR A 9 7.34 25.97 -46.28
C TYR A 9 6.97 27.18 -45.41
N VAL A 10 5.86 27.08 -44.67
CA VAL A 10 5.53 28.01 -43.59
C VAL A 10 6.47 27.72 -42.43
N ARG A 11 7.25 28.72 -42.00
CA ARG A 11 7.95 28.64 -40.71
C ARG A 11 6.93 28.86 -39.60
N LEU A 12 6.56 27.78 -38.92
CA LEU A 12 5.81 27.85 -37.68
C LEU A 12 6.76 28.26 -36.56
N TYR A 13 6.52 29.43 -35.96
CA TYR A 13 7.18 29.83 -34.74
C TYR A 13 6.31 29.35 -33.58
N PHE A 14 6.74 28.28 -32.91
CA PHE A 14 6.14 27.86 -31.66
C PHE A 14 6.63 28.81 -30.58
N LYS A 15 5.73 29.65 -30.06
CA LYS A 15 6.01 30.41 -28.84
C LYS A 15 5.82 29.45 -27.68
N GLU A 16 6.88 29.22 -26.91
CA GLU A 16 6.77 28.47 -25.67
C GLU A 16 5.78 29.20 -24.75
N GLU A 17 4.67 28.54 -24.41
CA GLU A 17 3.68 29.13 -23.52
C GLU A 17 4.29 29.18 -22.11
N ASN A 18 4.45 30.38 -21.56
CA ASN A 18 4.87 30.52 -20.18
C ASN A 18 3.69 30.27 -19.23
N GLN A 19 3.96 29.88 -17.98
CA GLN A 19 2.94 29.57 -16.96
C GLN A 19 1.85 30.65 -16.83
N SER A 20 2.22 31.93 -16.97
CA SER A 20 1.28 33.06 -16.92
C SER A 20 0.32 33.10 -18.12
N SER A 21 0.78 32.75 -19.32
CA SER A 21 -0.04 32.65 -20.53
C SER A 21 -1.07 31.52 -20.43
N ILE A 22 -0.63 30.34 -19.95
CA ILE A 22 -1.50 29.18 -19.74
C ILE A 22 -2.59 29.55 -18.72
N TYR A 23 -2.19 30.12 -17.57
CA TYR A 23 -3.14 30.54 -16.53
C TYR A 23 -4.16 31.55 -17.05
N THR A 24 -3.71 32.60 -17.75
CA THR A 24 -4.61 33.66 -18.27
C THR A 24 -5.68 33.09 -19.20
N LYS A 25 -5.28 32.17 -20.08
CA LYS A 25 -6.21 31.56 -21.03
C LYS A 25 -7.15 30.55 -20.36
N LEU A 26 -6.67 29.76 -19.40
CA LEU A 26 -7.53 28.92 -18.57
C LEU A 26 -8.51 29.76 -17.74
N GLU A 27 -8.09 30.92 -17.23
CA GLU A 27 -8.95 31.84 -16.45
C GLU A 27 -10.06 32.42 -17.33
N ALA A 28 -9.72 32.75 -18.58
CA ALA A 28 -10.70 33.19 -19.57
C ALA A 28 -11.76 32.11 -19.86
N ILE A 29 -11.33 30.84 -19.98
CA ILE A 29 -12.25 29.68 -20.13
C ILE A 29 -13.11 29.51 -18.88
N ALA A 30 -12.52 29.52 -17.69
CA ALA A 30 -13.24 29.33 -16.43
C ALA A 30 -14.29 30.42 -16.18
N THR A 31 -13.99 31.67 -16.56
CA THR A 31 -14.89 32.82 -16.40
C THR A 31 -15.90 32.96 -17.55
N GLY A 32 -15.80 32.13 -18.60
CA GLY A 32 -16.65 32.20 -19.79
C GLY A 32 -16.40 33.44 -20.66
N THR A 33 -15.23 34.08 -20.51
CA THR A 33 -14.81 35.20 -21.36
C THR A 33 -14.10 34.73 -22.63
N ASP A 34 -13.56 33.51 -22.62
CA ASP A 34 -13.12 32.79 -23.82
C ASP A 34 -14.33 32.17 -24.53
N SER A 35 -14.51 32.48 -25.82
CA SER A 35 -15.63 31.98 -26.61
C SER A 35 -15.29 30.75 -27.45
N ASP A 36 -14.06 30.23 -27.44
CA ASP A 36 -13.61 29.18 -28.37
C ASP A 36 -14.44 27.89 -28.20
N ILE A 37 -14.70 27.49 -26.94
CA ILE A 37 -15.55 26.32 -26.66
C ILE A 37 -16.98 26.56 -27.15
N VAL A 38 -17.57 27.71 -26.82
CA VAL A 38 -18.94 28.06 -27.21
C VAL A 38 -19.07 28.16 -28.73
N ASP A 39 -18.10 28.74 -29.40
CA ASP A 39 -18.07 28.92 -30.85
C ASP A 39 -17.90 27.57 -31.55
N SER A 40 -17.05 26.68 -31.05
CA SER A 40 -16.93 25.31 -31.57
C SER A 40 -18.24 24.50 -31.42
N LEU A 41 -18.99 24.70 -30.32
CA LEU A 41 -20.28 24.05 -30.14
C LEU A 41 -21.34 24.56 -31.11
N ARG A 42 -21.27 25.84 -31.52
CA ARG A 42 -22.18 26.41 -32.52
C ARG A 42 -21.99 25.82 -33.91
N THR A 43 -20.80 25.35 -34.24
CA THR A 43 -20.54 24.76 -35.57
C THR A 43 -21.09 23.35 -35.70
N ALA A 44 -21.38 22.68 -34.57
CA ALA A 44 -21.79 21.28 -34.51
C ALA A 44 -20.84 20.33 -35.27
N ASN A 45 -19.61 20.75 -35.51
CA ASN A 45 -18.60 19.99 -36.24
C ASN A 45 -17.78 19.16 -35.23
N PRO A 46 -17.84 17.82 -35.26
CA PRO A 46 -17.11 16.95 -34.33
C PRO A 46 -15.61 17.25 -34.26
N ASN A 47 -14.99 17.59 -35.39
CA ASN A 47 -13.56 17.87 -35.47
C ASN A 47 -13.21 19.20 -34.77
N GLU A 48 -14.01 20.25 -34.96
CA GLU A 48 -13.75 21.54 -34.32
C GLU A 48 -13.96 21.45 -32.80
N ILE A 49 -15.04 20.80 -32.36
CA ILE A 49 -15.30 20.56 -30.94
C ILE A 49 -14.14 19.76 -30.33
N SER A 50 -13.74 18.67 -30.99
CA SER A 50 -12.66 17.79 -30.51
C SER A 50 -11.34 18.54 -30.38
N VAL A 51 -10.92 19.29 -31.40
CA VAL A 51 -9.66 20.05 -31.38
C VAL A 51 -9.66 21.09 -30.26
N THR A 52 -10.75 21.84 -30.10
CA THR A 52 -10.88 22.86 -29.05
C THR A 52 -10.81 22.22 -27.66
N VAL A 53 -11.55 21.13 -27.43
CA VAL A 53 -11.52 20.42 -26.15
C VAL A 53 -10.13 19.87 -25.84
N GLN A 54 -9.47 19.23 -26.82
CA GLN A 54 -8.14 18.69 -26.63
C GLN A 54 -7.11 19.77 -26.30
N GLY A 55 -7.18 20.93 -26.96
CA GLY A 55 -6.29 22.06 -26.68
C GLY A 55 -6.41 22.54 -25.23
N ALA A 56 -7.63 22.77 -24.76
CA ALA A 56 -7.88 23.21 -23.39
C ALA A 56 -7.54 22.13 -22.34
N ALA A 57 -7.79 20.85 -22.63
CA ALA A 57 -7.44 19.74 -21.74
C ALA A 57 -5.91 19.60 -21.55
N ARG A 58 -5.12 19.76 -22.63
CA ARG A 58 -3.65 19.74 -22.53
C ARG A 58 -3.11 20.88 -21.70
N MET A 59 -3.64 22.10 -21.89
CA MET A 59 -3.28 23.25 -21.08
C MET A 59 -3.59 23.04 -19.59
N LEU A 60 -4.72 22.38 -19.29
CA LEU A 60 -5.12 22.04 -17.94
C LEU A 60 -4.12 21.05 -17.29
N GLU A 61 -3.68 20.04 -18.04
CA GLU A 61 -2.68 19.07 -17.61
C GLU A 61 -1.31 19.73 -17.38
N GLU A 62 -0.86 20.59 -18.30
CA GLU A 62 0.39 21.34 -18.17
C GLU A 62 0.38 22.24 -16.94
N TRP A 63 -0.72 22.96 -16.70
CA TRP A 63 -0.87 23.77 -15.49
C TRP A 63 -0.78 22.92 -14.23
N ARG A 64 -1.41 21.74 -14.21
CA ARG A 64 -1.33 20.80 -13.07
C ARG A 64 0.12 20.40 -12.78
N LYS A 65 0.89 20.04 -13.81
CA LYS A 65 2.32 19.66 -13.67
C LYS A 65 3.13 20.80 -13.05
N LEU A 66 2.97 22.02 -13.58
CA LEU A 66 3.66 23.21 -13.05
C LEU A 66 3.30 23.49 -11.58
N THR A 67 2.03 23.33 -11.19
CA THR A 67 1.62 23.51 -9.79
C THR A 67 2.12 22.42 -8.83
N ALA A 68 2.48 21.24 -9.35
CA ALA A 68 3.02 20.15 -8.53
C ALA A 68 4.52 20.35 -8.23
N GLU A 69 5.25 20.98 -9.15
CA GLU A 69 6.67 21.32 -8.99
C GLU A 69 6.88 22.49 -8.02
N GLU A 70 5.99 23.49 -8.05
CA GLU A 70 6.00 24.64 -7.14
C GLU A 70 4.66 24.77 -6.40
N PRO A 71 4.45 24.01 -5.30
CA PRO A 71 3.21 24.08 -4.53
C PRO A 71 3.08 25.46 -3.85
N SER A 72 1.89 26.08 -3.96
CA SER A 72 1.59 27.32 -3.25
C SER A 72 1.60 27.11 -1.72
N GLU A 73 2.35 27.92 -0.98
CA GLU A 73 2.31 27.95 0.49
C GLU A 73 0.97 28.48 1.04
N ASN A 74 0.19 29.20 0.21
CA ASN A 74 -1.12 29.74 0.57
C ASN A 74 -2.24 28.75 0.20
N THR A 75 -2.82 28.12 1.22
CA THR A 75 -3.94 27.18 1.10
C THR A 75 -5.16 27.75 0.35
N THR A 76 -5.39 29.07 0.40
CA THR A 76 -6.52 29.72 -0.28
C THR A 76 -6.34 29.74 -1.80
N ASP A 77 -5.13 30.03 -2.26
CA ASP A 77 -4.79 30.09 -3.69
C ASP A 77 -4.79 28.69 -4.30
N ALA A 78 -4.33 27.69 -3.55
CA ALA A 78 -4.40 26.29 -3.95
C ALA A 78 -5.86 25.81 -4.12
N ALA A 79 -6.76 26.20 -3.22
CA ALA A 79 -8.18 25.85 -3.29
C ALA A 79 -8.89 26.55 -4.47
N LEU A 80 -8.58 27.82 -4.72
CA LEU A 80 -9.10 28.57 -5.88
C LEU A 80 -8.65 27.93 -7.19
N GLY A 81 -7.37 27.55 -7.28
CA GLY A 81 -6.82 26.88 -8.45
C GLY A 81 -7.47 25.51 -8.70
N ALA A 82 -7.67 24.71 -7.65
CA ALA A 82 -8.37 23.43 -7.76
C ALA A 82 -9.82 23.58 -8.24
N LYS A 83 -10.56 24.58 -7.71
CA LYS A 83 -11.92 24.89 -8.17
C LYS A 83 -11.94 25.28 -9.64
N MET A 84 -11.02 26.14 -10.06
CA MET A 84 -10.92 26.57 -11.45
C MET A 84 -10.63 25.40 -12.39
N ARG A 85 -9.74 24.47 -12.03
CA ARG A 85 -9.53 23.25 -12.82
C ARG A 85 -10.80 22.41 -12.95
N ALA A 86 -11.55 22.29 -11.86
CA ALA A 86 -12.79 21.53 -11.84
C ALA A 86 -13.90 22.16 -12.71
N ASP A 87 -14.02 23.48 -12.70
CA ASP A 87 -14.97 24.22 -13.55
C ASP A 87 -14.62 24.04 -15.03
N ILE A 88 -13.35 24.16 -15.40
CA ILE A 88 -12.88 23.94 -16.78
C ILE A 88 -13.11 22.49 -17.20
N ALA A 89 -12.69 21.51 -16.39
CA ALA A 89 -12.88 20.10 -16.70
C ALA A 89 -14.37 19.75 -16.93
N THR A 90 -15.28 20.37 -16.17
CA THR A 90 -16.72 20.22 -16.36
C THR A 90 -17.19 20.77 -17.70
N GLN A 91 -16.75 21.97 -18.09
CA GLN A 91 -17.09 22.57 -19.39
C GLN A 91 -16.60 21.69 -20.57
N LEU A 92 -15.39 21.11 -20.45
CA LEU A 92 -14.81 20.26 -21.48
C LEU A 92 -15.58 18.94 -21.65
N VAL A 93 -16.01 18.32 -20.54
CA VAL A 93 -16.87 17.12 -20.57
C VAL A 93 -18.23 17.46 -21.20
N ASP A 94 -18.83 18.59 -20.85
CA ASP A 94 -20.11 19.03 -21.41
C ASP A 94 -20.00 19.26 -22.93
N ALA A 95 -18.95 19.93 -23.38
CA ALA A 95 -18.71 20.13 -24.81
C ALA A 95 -18.53 18.79 -25.56
N SER A 96 -17.76 17.86 -24.96
CA SER A 96 -17.50 16.53 -25.54
C SER A 96 -18.74 15.67 -25.66
N SER A 97 -19.71 15.84 -24.75
CA SER A 97 -20.97 15.11 -24.79
C SER A 97 -21.84 15.43 -26.01
N SER A 98 -21.55 16.55 -26.69
CA SER A 98 -22.25 16.97 -27.91
C SER A 98 -21.73 16.29 -29.19
N ILE A 99 -20.61 15.55 -29.11
CA ILE A 99 -20.05 14.85 -30.27
C ILE A 99 -20.86 13.58 -30.54
N GLU A 100 -21.60 13.57 -31.64
CA GLU A 100 -22.30 12.38 -32.11
C GLU A 100 -21.36 11.45 -32.89
N VAL A 101 -21.33 10.18 -32.49
CA VAL A 101 -20.56 9.14 -33.17
C VAL A 101 -21.43 8.49 -34.24
N ILE A 102 -21.12 8.73 -35.51
CA ILE A 102 -21.95 8.30 -36.66
C ILE A 102 -21.10 7.57 -37.71
N ASP A 103 -19.83 7.96 -37.83
CA ASP A 103 -18.89 7.46 -38.84
C ASP A 103 -17.48 7.29 -38.25
N PRO A 104 -16.54 6.64 -38.97
CA PRO A 104 -15.17 6.42 -38.49
C PRO A 104 -14.41 7.69 -38.11
N ASN A 105 -14.66 8.82 -38.79
CA ASN A 105 -14.01 10.09 -38.45
C ASN A 105 -14.52 10.62 -37.10
N SER A 106 -15.83 10.68 -36.90
CA SER A 106 -16.43 11.08 -35.61
C SER A 106 -15.99 10.17 -34.45
N MET A 107 -15.78 8.88 -34.71
CA MET A 107 -15.21 7.92 -33.75
C MET A 107 -13.78 8.28 -33.34
N MET A 108 -12.91 8.59 -34.31
CA MET A 108 -11.55 9.03 -34.02
C MET A 108 -11.54 10.34 -33.21
N GLN A 109 -12.38 11.30 -33.58
CA GLN A 109 -12.46 12.58 -32.87
C GLN A 109 -12.89 12.40 -31.41
N VAL A 110 -13.98 11.67 -31.16
CA VAL A 110 -14.44 11.44 -29.78
C VAL A 110 -13.46 10.61 -28.96
N THR A 111 -12.79 9.62 -29.57
CA THR A 111 -11.82 8.76 -28.87
C THR A 111 -10.56 9.54 -28.52
N SER A 112 -10.08 10.40 -29.42
CA SER A 112 -8.98 11.34 -29.15
C SER A 112 -9.33 12.32 -28.03
N THR A 113 -10.58 12.81 -28.02
CA THR A 113 -11.11 13.65 -26.93
C THR A 113 -11.15 12.89 -25.60
N ILE A 114 -11.63 11.65 -25.58
CA ILE A 114 -11.61 10.78 -24.39
C ILE A 114 -10.18 10.61 -23.88
N SER A 115 -9.23 10.29 -24.76
CA SER A 115 -7.83 10.10 -24.39
C SER A 115 -7.19 11.34 -23.79
N THR A 116 -7.58 12.52 -24.25
CA THR A 116 -7.04 13.77 -23.71
C THR A 116 -7.75 14.17 -22.43
N LEU A 117 -9.08 14.03 -22.34
CA LEU A 117 -9.83 14.33 -21.11
C LEU A 117 -9.51 13.37 -19.96
N ALA A 118 -9.12 12.14 -20.29
CA ALA A 118 -8.64 11.16 -19.33
C ALA A 118 -7.53 11.72 -18.44
N SER A 119 -6.59 12.52 -18.98
CA SER A 119 -5.48 13.09 -18.19
C SER A 119 -5.95 14.16 -17.18
N ALA A 120 -7.10 14.78 -17.42
CA ALA A 120 -7.78 15.73 -16.54
C ALA A 120 -8.83 15.07 -15.63
N SER A 121 -8.97 13.74 -15.64
CA SER A 121 -9.99 13.02 -14.86
C SER A 121 -9.93 13.28 -13.35
N SER A 122 -8.72 13.50 -12.81
CA SER A 122 -8.49 13.82 -11.39
C SER A 122 -9.10 15.15 -10.96
N ASP A 123 -9.26 16.10 -11.89
CA ASP A 123 -9.81 17.42 -11.63
C ASP A 123 -11.34 17.45 -11.81
N MET A 124 -11.94 16.39 -12.35
CA MET A 124 -13.39 16.32 -12.59
C MET A 124 -14.17 16.12 -11.28
N PRO A 125 -15.17 16.96 -10.99
CA PRO A 125 -16.16 16.66 -9.95
C PRO A 125 -16.93 15.37 -10.26
N ARG A 126 -17.55 14.77 -9.23
CA ARG A 126 -18.35 13.53 -9.36
C ARG A 126 -19.35 13.57 -10.51
N LEU A 127 -20.10 14.67 -10.65
CA LEU A 127 -21.08 14.83 -11.73
C LEU A 127 -20.42 14.84 -13.13
N ALA A 128 -19.25 15.47 -13.26
CA ALA A 128 -18.50 15.48 -14.51
C ALA A 128 -17.92 14.09 -14.81
N GLN A 129 -17.45 13.35 -13.80
CA GLN A 129 -17.02 11.96 -13.97
C GLN A 129 -18.18 11.05 -14.43
N GLU A 130 -19.38 11.21 -13.87
CA GLU A 130 -20.58 10.48 -14.31
C GLU A 130 -20.94 10.79 -15.77
N LYS A 131 -20.86 12.05 -16.19
CA LYS A 131 -21.09 12.44 -17.60
C LYS A 131 -20.00 11.87 -18.52
N PHE A 132 -18.73 11.96 -18.12
CA PHE A 132 -17.60 11.43 -18.88
C PHE A 132 -17.69 9.90 -19.05
N SER A 133 -18.07 9.20 -17.97
CA SER A 133 -18.46 7.79 -17.98
C SER A 133 -19.55 7.50 -19.04
N GLY A 134 -20.58 8.35 -19.13
CA GLY A 134 -21.62 8.28 -20.15
C GLY A 134 -21.10 8.44 -21.59
N ILE A 135 -20.09 9.29 -21.83
CA ILE A 135 -19.44 9.46 -23.14
C ILE A 135 -18.71 8.17 -23.52
N ILE A 136 -17.88 7.63 -22.63
CA ILE A 136 -17.15 6.36 -22.84
C ILE A 136 -18.13 5.22 -23.15
N LYS A 137 -19.25 5.16 -22.43
CA LYS A 137 -20.32 4.17 -22.67
C LYS A 137 -20.98 4.31 -24.04
N ASN A 138 -21.15 5.53 -24.54
CA ASN A 138 -21.72 5.78 -25.86
C ASN A 138 -20.77 5.30 -26.96
N VAL A 139 -19.48 5.59 -26.82
CA VAL A 139 -18.42 5.12 -27.73
C VAL A 139 -18.35 3.59 -27.72
N SER A 140 -18.33 2.97 -26.54
CA SER A 140 -18.27 1.51 -26.38
C SER A 140 -19.41 0.80 -27.13
N ARG A 141 -20.63 1.35 -27.08
CA ARG A 141 -21.79 0.77 -27.77
C ARG A 141 -21.73 0.89 -29.30
N LYS A 142 -20.95 1.84 -29.83
CA LYS A 142 -20.91 2.16 -31.26
C LYS A 142 -19.64 1.68 -31.96
N VAL A 143 -18.60 1.30 -31.21
CA VAL A 143 -17.29 0.98 -31.78
C VAL A 143 -17.37 -0.18 -32.78
N ARG A 144 -18.07 -1.27 -32.46
CA ARG A 144 -18.25 -2.40 -33.38
C ARG A 144 -18.95 -1.97 -34.68
N ASP A 145 -20.11 -1.35 -34.57
CA ASP A 145 -20.93 -0.94 -35.73
C ASP A 145 -20.18 0.02 -36.66
N VAL A 146 -19.48 1.02 -36.10
CA VAL A 146 -18.72 1.99 -36.91
C VAL A 146 -17.51 1.33 -37.55
N SER A 147 -16.84 0.42 -36.83
CA SER A 147 -15.67 -0.29 -37.33
C SER A 147 -15.95 -1.25 -38.48
N GLU A 148 -17.20 -1.66 -38.72
CA GLU A 148 -17.58 -2.41 -39.93
C GLU A 148 -17.30 -1.64 -41.23
N THR A 149 -17.32 -0.30 -41.15
CA THR A 149 -17.06 0.60 -42.29
C THR A 149 -15.72 1.30 -42.22
N ALA A 150 -15.00 1.17 -41.11
CA ALA A 150 -13.70 1.79 -40.90
C ALA A 150 -12.58 1.00 -41.59
N SER A 151 -11.48 1.68 -41.91
CA SER A 151 -10.28 0.98 -42.33
C SER A 151 -9.62 0.25 -41.14
N LYS A 152 -8.74 -0.72 -41.45
CA LYS A 152 -7.88 -1.37 -40.45
C LYS A 152 -7.04 -0.33 -39.71
N ASP A 153 -6.47 0.62 -40.43
CA ASP A 153 -5.59 1.65 -39.86
C ASP A 153 -6.35 2.58 -38.91
N ASP A 154 -7.58 2.97 -39.26
CA ASP A 154 -8.44 3.79 -38.38
C ASP A 154 -8.80 3.02 -37.10
N SER A 155 -9.16 1.74 -37.22
CA SER A 155 -9.53 0.91 -36.07
C SER A 155 -8.34 0.64 -35.15
N VAL A 156 -7.15 0.43 -35.73
CA VAL A 156 -5.88 0.35 -34.99
C VAL A 156 -5.60 1.67 -34.26
N THR A 157 -5.80 2.81 -34.92
CA THR A 157 -5.62 4.15 -34.33
C THR A 157 -6.56 4.37 -33.15
N VAL A 158 -7.85 4.03 -33.29
CA VAL A 158 -8.84 4.07 -32.20
C VAL A 158 -8.39 3.17 -31.05
N GLY A 159 -7.94 1.94 -31.34
CA GLY A 159 -7.45 1.02 -30.33
C GLY A 159 -6.27 1.57 -29.54
N MET A 160 -5.29 2.18 -30.22
CA MET A 160 -4.15 2.82 -29.56
C MET A 160 -4.57 3.97 -28.65
N MET A 161 -5.51 4.82 -29.09
CA MET A 161 -6.04 5.92 -28.26
C MET A 161 -6.75 5.39 -27.01
N VAL A 162 -7.48 4.28 -27.11
CA VAL A 162 -8.13 3.64 -25.96
C VAL A 162 -7.11 3.07 -24.98
N LEU A 163 -6.04 2.42 -25.46
CA LEU A 163 -4.95 1.96 -24.59
C LEU A 163 -4.24 3.13 -23.89
N ASP A 164 -3.97 4.21 -24.61
CA ASP A 164 -3.39 5.44 -24.06
C ASP A 164 -4.27 6.04 -22.94
N SER A 165 -5.58 6.07 -23.17
CA SER A 165 -6.56 6.60 -22.23
C SER A 165 -6.57 5.83 -20.91
N PHE A 166 -6.31 4.51 -20.95
CA PHE A 166 -6.40 3.63 -19.80
C PHE A 166 -5.51 4.13 -18.66
N PHE A 167 -4.25 4.47 -18.93
CA PHE A 167 -3.30 4.91 -17.90
C PHE A 167 -3.72 6.17 -17.15
N SER A 168 -4.52 7.03 -17.77
CA SER A 168 -4.93 8.30 -17.19
C SER A 168 -6.24 8.24 -16.40
N ILE A 169 -7.05 7.18 -16.57
CA ILE A 169 -8.39 7.05 -15.97
C ILE A 169 -8.39 6.28 -14.64
N MET A 170 -7.29 5.58 -14.32
CA MET A 170 -7.21 4.62 -13.20
C MET A 170 -7.27 5.20 -11.79
N THR A 171 -7.49 6.50 -11.66
CA THR A 171 -7.71 7.16 -10.37
C THR A 171 -9.17 7.11 -9.92
N SER A 172 -10.13 6.87 -10.83
CA SER A 172 -11.56 6.79 -10.53
C SER A 172 -12.14 5.41 -10.83
N ALA A 173 -12.75 4.78 -9.82
CA ALA A 173 -13.40 3.47 -9.95
C ALA A 173 -14.53 3.47 -10.99
N ASP A 174 -15.31 4.55 -11.07
CA ASP A 174 -16.48 4.62 -11.95
C ASP A 174 -16.09 4.79 -13.42
N LEU A 175 -14.95 5.45 -13.68
CA LEU A 175 -14.41 5.56 -15.03
C LEU A 175 -13.66 4.29 -15.46
N TYR A 176 -12.99 3.61 -14.52
CA TYR A 176 -12.28 2.36 -14.77
C TYR A 176 -13.17 1.29 -15.42
N HIS A 177 -14.37 1.06 -14.86
CA HIS A 177 -15.30 0.06 -15.39
C HIS A 177 -15.67 0.34 -16.85
N GLN A 178 -16.09 1.58 -17.15
CA GLN A 178 -16.48 1.94 -18.52
C GLN A 178 -15.31 1.87 -19.50
N MET A 179 -14.10 2.23 -19.05
CA MET A 179 -12.91 2.12 -19.90
C MET A 179 -12.54 0.66 -20.18
N THR A 180 -12.73 -0.24 -19.21
CA THR A 180 -12.50 -1.68 -19.43
C THR A 180 -13.54 -2.27 -20.36
N GLU A 181 -14.81 -1.84 -20.29
CA GLU A 181 -15.82 -2.20 -21.30
C GLU A 181 -15.44 -1.71 -22.71
N LEU A 182 -14.94 -0.47 -22.84
CA LEU A 182 -14.47 0.05 -24.12
C LEU A 182 -13.29 -0.77 -24.67
N GLN A 183 -12.37 -1.18 -23.81
CA GLN A 183 -11.24 -2.04 -24.19
C GLN A 183 -11.69 -3.40 -24.72
N ASP A 184 -12.66 -4.06 -24.07
CA ASP A 184 -13.20 -5.33 -24.57
C ASP A 184 -13.79 -5.18 -25.98
N GLU A 185 -14.52 -4.09 -26.23
CA GLU A 185 -15.13 -3.80 -27.51
C GLU A 185 -14.09 -3.48 -28.61
N VAL A 186 -13.00 -2.81 -28.24
CA VAL A 186 -11.82 -2.61 -29.11
C VAL A 186 -11.12 -3.94 -29.40
N CYS A 187 -10.88 -4.77 -28.38
CA CYS A 187 -10.30 -6.11 -28.56
C CYS A 187 -11.15 -6.96 -29.50
N ALA A 188 -12.47 -6.91 -29.35
CA ALA A 188 -13.41 -7.63 -30.20
C ALA A 188 -13.30 -7.19 -31.67
N THR A 189 -13.25 -5.87 -31.90
CA THR A 189 -13.09 -5.29 -33.24
C THR A 189 -11.76 -5.69 -33.87
N LEU A 190 -10.66 -5.56 -33.13
CA LEU A 190 -9.32 -5.85 -33.63
C LEU A 190 -9.08 -7.35 -33.89
N SER A 191 -9.81 -8.24 -33.22
CA SER A 191 -9.65 -9.69 -33.36
C SER A 191 -9.78 -10.18 -34.81
N GLY A 192 -10.69 -9.57 -35.59
CA GLY A 192 -10.89 -9.89 -37.01
C GLY A 192 -9.97 -9.12 -37.97
N MET A 193 -9.32 -8.05 -37.49
CA MET A 193 -8.52 -7.15 -38.34
C MET A 193 -7.02 -7.41 -38.27
N LEU A 194 -6.54 -7.90 -37.13
CA LEU A 194 -5.13 -8.22 -36.91
C LEU A 194 -4.78 -9.59 -37.50
N ALA A 195 -3.60 -9.68 -38.12
CA ALA A 195 -2.96 -10.94 -38.50
C ALA A 195 -2.15 -11.51 -37.32
N ASN A 196 -1.79 -12.79 -37.39
CA ASN A 196 -0.96 -13.42 -36.36
C ASN A 196 0.42 -12.74 -36.30
N GLY A 197 0.85 -12.38 -35.09
CA GLY A 197 2.05 -11.61 -34.82
C GLY A 197 1.86 -10.08 -34.87
N GLU A 198 0.70 -9.58 -35.30
CA GLU A 198 0.39 -8.15 -35.23
C GLU A 198 -0.27 -7.78 -33.90
N GLY A 199 -0.11 -6.52 -33.52
CA GLY A 199 -0.70 -5.99 -32.32
C GLY A 199 -0.56 -4.48 -32.21
N ILE A 200 -1.15 -3.93 -31.16
CA ILE A 200 -1.03 -2.54 -30.77
C ILE A 200 -0.41 -2.45 -29.39
N SER A 201 0.34 -1.39 -29.13
CA SER A 201 0.95 -1.17 -27.81
C SER A 201 0.93 0.32 -27.48
N SER A 202 0.73 0.60 -26.20
CA SER A 202 0.82 1.92 -25.61
C SER A 202 1.92 1.89 -24.54
N GLU A 203 2.78 2.90 -24.56
CA GLU A 203 3.82 3.10 -23.58
C GLU A 203 3.74 4.54 -23.06
N LYS A 204 3.57 4.68 -21.75
CA LYS A 204 3.48 5.95 -21.02
C LYS A 204 4.39 5.87 -19.79
N ASP A 205 4.64 7.00 -19.15
CA ASP A 205 5.41 7.04 -17.89
C ASP A 205 4.81 6.11 -16.82
N ALA A 206 3.48 6.02 -16.80
CA ALA A 206 2.71 5.18 -15.89
C ALA A 206 2.81 3.66 -16.18
N GLY A 207 3.34 3.25 -17.34
CA GLY A 207 3.46 1.83 -17.70
C GLY A 207 3.31 1.53 -19.19
N ALA A 208 3.23 0.24 -19.50
CA ALA A 208 3.02 -0.26 -20.86
C ALA A 208 1.85 -1.24 -20.91
N MET A 209 1.05 -1.14 -21.97
CA MET A 209 -0.06 -2.04 -22.27
C MET A 209 0.03 -2.49 -23.72
N SER A 210 -0.33 -3.73 -23.99
CA SER A 210 -0.30 -4.28 -25.34
C SER A 210 -1.47 -5.21 -25.59
N ILE A 211 -1.95 -5.24 -26.83
CA ILE A 211 -2.88 -6.25 -27.35
C ILE A 211 -2.22 -6.85 -28.59
N HIS A 212 -1.95 -8.15 -28.57
CA HIS A 212 -1.36 -8.87 -29.69
C HIS A 212 -2.18 -10.09 -30.07
N LYS A 213 -2.32 -10.32 -31.38
CA LYS A 213 -2.88 -11.57 -31.89
C LYS A 213 -1.75 -12.57 -32.07
N LEU A 214 -1.84 -13.70 -31.40
CA LEU A 214 -0.78 -14.70 -31.34
C LEU A 214 -1.37 -16.10 -31.59
N MET A 215 -0.54 -17.00 -32.09
CA MET A 215 -0.82 -18.42 -31.93
C MET A 215 -0.44 -18.85 -30.52
N LYS A 216 -1.15 -19.83 -29.98
CA LYS A 216 -0.88 -20.42 -28.65
C LYS A 216 0.61 -20.68 -28.40
N ASN A 217 1.32 -21.30 -29.36
CA ASN A 217 2.73 -21.68 -29.20
C ASN A 217 3.70 -20.49 -29.11
N ASP A 218 3.30 -19.31 -29.56
CA ASP A 218 4.12 -18.10 -29.52
C ASP A 218 3.90 -17.29 -28.23
N THR A 219 2.89 -17.65 -27.42
CA THR A 219 2.47 -16.90 -26.22
C THR A 219 3.59 -16.72 -25.22
N ASP A 220 4.26 -17.80 -24.80
CA ASP A 220 5.30 -17.74 -23.77
C ASP A 220 6.50 -16.90 -24.21
N LYS A 221 6.89 -17.05 -25.48
CA LYS A 221 7.98 -16.28 -26.08
C LYS A 221 7.63 -14.79 -26.08
N TRP A 222 6.43 -14.45 -26.55
CA TRP A 222 5.98 -13.07 -26.61
C TRP A 222 5.82 -12.44 -25.22
N LEU A 223 5.26 -13.17 -24.23
CA LEU A 223 5.17 -12.69 -22.85
C LEU A 223 6.56 -12.37 -22.29
N SER A 224 7.55 -13.25 -22.51
CA SER A 224 8.92 -13.01 -22.10
C SER A 224 9.51 -11.75 -22.75
N GLU A 225 9.30 -11.56 -24.06
CA GLU A 225 9.76 -10.38 -24.80
C GLU A 225 9.09 -9.10 -24.28
N PHE A 226 7.77 -9.09 -24.15
CA PHE A 226 6.99 -7.95 -23.64
C PHE A 226 7.47 -7.54 -22.24
N PHE A 227 7.49 -8.47 -21.29
CA PHE A 227 7.90 -8.15 -19.93
C PHE A 227 9.35 -7.66 -19.89
N SER A 228 10.28 -8.37 -20.53
CA SER A 228 11.70 -7.97 -20.54
C SER A 228 11.96 -6.57 -21.10
N LYS A 229 11.10 -6.09 -22.00
CA LYS A 229 11.18 -4.74 -22.57
C LYS A 229 10.78 -3.65 -21.57
N TYR A 230 9.81 -3.92 -20.70
CA TYR A 230 9.15 -2.91 -19.88
C TYR A 230 9.39 -3.04 -18.37
N SER A 231 9.76 -4.22 -17.86
CA SER A 231 9.86 -4.50 -16.43
C SER A 231 10.62 -5.79 -16.12
N GLU A 232 11.21 -5.89 -14.92
CA GLU A 232 11.70 -7.18 -14.40
C GLU A 232 10.58 -8.05 -13.81
N SER A 233 9.34 -7.55 -13.82
CA SER A 233 8.13 -8.31 -13.48
C SER A 233 7.77 -9.24 -14.62
N SER A 234 7.13 -10.38 -14.34
CA SER A 234 6.77 -11.34 -15.38
C SER A 234 5.53 -12.16 -15.00
N ILE A 235 4.85 -12.68 -16.01
CA ILE A 235 3.79 -13.68 -15.86
C ILE A 235 4.18 -14.91 -16.68
N GLN A 236 4.14 -16.08 -16.05
CA GLN A 236 4.36 -17.38 -16.68
C GLN A 236 3.13 -18.24 -16.44
N ILE A 237 2.63 -18.92 -17.47
CA ILE A 237 1.45 -19.78 -17.38
C ILE A 237 1.86 -21.21 -17.65
N THR A 238 1.32 -22.14 -16.88
CA THR A 238 1.38 -23.57 -17.17
C THR A 238 -0.03 -24.09 -17.42
N GLY A 239 -0.17 -25.08 -18.31
CA GLY A 239 -1.46 -25.67 -18.64
C GLY A 239 -2.30 -24.87 -19.65
N ILE A 240 -1.68 -24.00 -20.45
CA ILE A 240 -2.36 -23.27 -21.53
C ILE A 240 -2.96 -24.22 -22.60
N ASP A 241 -2.38 -25.41 -22.75
CA ASP A 241 -2.89 -26.52 -23.58
C ASP A 241 -4.29 -26.99 -23.18
N GLY A 242 -4.67 -26.82 -21.90
CA GLY A 242 -6.00 -27.18 -21.42
C GLY A 242 -7.08 -26.15 -21.78
N ILE A 243 -6.69 -24.99 -22.30
CA ILE A 243 -7.58 -23.86 -22.60
C ILE A 243 -7.70 -23.65 -24.11
N PHE A 244 -6.57 -23.73 -24.82
CA PHE A 244 -6.47 -23.42 -26.23
C PHE A 244 -5.93 -24.59 -27.04
N ASN A 245 -6.52 -24.77 -28.23
CA ASN A 245 -5.97 -25.63 -29.27
C ASN A 245 -4.84 -24.91 -30.01
N ASP A 246 -3.96 -25.65 -30.66
CA ASP A 246 -2.83 -25.08 -31.41
C ASP A 246 -3.28 -24.21 -32.60
N THR A 247 -4.51 -24.41 -33.08
CA THR A 247 -5.13 -23.66 -34.18
C THR A 247 -5.96 -22.47 -33.71
N ASP A 248 -6.09 -22.24 -32.40
CA ASP A 248 -6.87 -21.12 -31.90
C ASP A 248 -6.09 -19.82 -32.10
N ASP A 249 -6.71 -18.88 -32.81
CA ASP A 249 -6.26 -17.48 -32.86
C ASP A 249 -6.65 -16.81 -31.53
N ILE A 250 -5.66 -16.41 -30.74
CA ILE A 250 -5.88 -15.76 -29.44
C ILE A 250 -5.40 -14.32 -29.47
N LEU A 251 -6.16 -13.43 -28.85
CA LEU A 251 -5.68 -12.10 -28.51
C LEU A 251 -5.20 -12.11 -27.07
N VAL A 252 -3.99 -11.60 -26.87
CA VAL A 252 -3.34 -11.51 -25.58
C VAL A 252 -3.22 -10.04 -25.22
N GLN A 253 -3.89 -9.64 -24.14
CA GLN A 253 -3.73 -8.31 -23.58
C GLN A 253 -2.82 -8.40 -22.36
N THR A 254 -1.74 -7.62 -22.35
CA THR A 254 -0.83 -7.49 -21.21
C THR A 254 -0.77 -6.06 -20.72
N ILE A 255 -0.56 -5.91 -19.42
CA ILE A 255 -0.29 -4.62 -18.79
C ILE A 255 0.84 -4.77 -17.78
N VAL A 256 1.69 -3.74 -17.72
CA VAL A 256 2.61 -3.51 -16.61
C VAL A 256 2.60 -2.03 -16.23
N SER A 257 2.39 -1.71 -14.96
CA SER A 257 2.44 -0.35 -14.45
C SER A 257 3.80 0.00 -13.84
N ASN A 258 4.08 1.29 -13.74
CA ASN A 258 5.13 1.88 -12.93
C ASN A 258 4.47 2.55 -11.71
N GLY A 259 4.46 1.85 -10.58
CA GLY A 259 3.84 2.32 -9.32
C GLY A 259 2.40 1.84 -9.10
N GLU A 260 1.77 2.35 -8.04
CA GLU A 260 0.41 1.97 -7.64
C GLU A 260 -0.59 2.24 -8.74
N PHE A 261 -1.09 1.14 -9.31
CA PHE A 261 -2.24 1.13 -10.18
C PHE A 261 -3.46 0.73 -9.36
N TYR A 262 -4.65 1.25 -9.66
CA TYR A 262 -5.89 0.95 -8.92
C TYR A 262 -5.89 1.44 -7.46
N ALA A 263 -5.35 2.63 -7.17
CA ALA A 263 -5.35 3.21 -5.83
C ALA A 263 -6.77 3.31 -5.21
N PHE A 264 -7.80 3.51 -6.05
CA PHE A 264 -9.21 3.50 -5.61
C PHE A 264 -9.64 2.19 -4.93
N ALA A 265 -8.96 1.08 -5.24
CA ALA A 265 -9.28 -0.25 -4.72
C ALA A 265 -8.46 -0.63 -3.48
N ASN A 266 -7.48 0.18 -3.07
CA ASN A 266 -6.57 -0.10 -1.96
C ASN A 266 -7.06 0.47 -0.62
N THR A 267 -8.35 0.30 -0.30
CA THR A 267 -8.96 0.89 0.91
C THR A 267 -8.36 0.37 2.22
N ASP A 268 -7.84 -0.86 2.22
CA ASP A 268 -7.29 -1.53 3.40
C ASP A 268 -5.75 -1.50 3.47
N ASN A 269 -5.09 -0.75 2.58
CA ASN A 269 -3.64 -0.73 2.41
C ASN A 269 -3.05 -2.15 2.28
N THR A 270 -3.72 -3.01 1.50
CA THR A 270 -3.33 -4.41 1.26
C THR A 270 -2.28 -4.53 0.18
N VAL A 271 -2.25 -3.55 -0.73
CA VAL A 271 -1.28 -3.41 -1.82
C VAL A 271 -0.31 -2.28 -1.48
N SER A 272 0.97 -2.45 -1.80
CA SER A 272 1.95 -1.40 -1.53
C SER A 272 1.83 -0.29 -2.58
N PRO A 273 1.87 1.00 -2.21
CA PRO A 273 1.91 2.11 -3.18
C PRO A 273 3.12 2.05 -4.14
N ASN A 274 4.14 1.31 -3.74
CA ASN A 274 5.41 1.16 -4.43
C ASN A 274 5.47 -0.17 -5.22
N THR A 275 4.35 -0.88 -5.38
CA THR A 275 4.32 -2.09 -6.19
C THR A 275 4.05 -1.77 -7.65
N LYS A 276 4.61 -2.56 -8.57
CA LYS A 276 4.12 -2.60 -9.94
C LYS A 276 2.86 -3.45 -10.01
N THR A 277 1.99 -3.13 -10.96
CA THR A 277 0.83 -3.95 -11.29
C THR A 277 1.10 -4.66 -12.60
N VAL A 278 0.81 -5.96 -12.67
CA VAL A 278 0.95 -6.75 -13.89
C VAL A 278 -0.34 -7.49 -14.18
N GLY A 279 -0.79 -7.48 -15.43
CA GLY A 279 -2.03 -8.15 -15.81
C GLY A 279 -1.89 -8.86 -17.13
N LEU A 280 -2.67 -9.92 -17.28
CA LEU A 280 -2.74 -10.75 -18.47
C LEU A 280 -4.18 -11.21 -18.67
N GLN A 281 -4.72 -10.94 -19.85
CA GLN A 281 -6.06 -11.34 -20.25
C GLN A 281 -6.01 -11.98 -21.62
N PHE A 282 -6.82 -13.02 -21.82
CA PHE A 282 -6.98 -13.66 -23.11
C PHE A 282 -8.35 -13.37 -23.70
N TYR A 283 -8.37 -13.26 -25.02
CA TYR A 283 -9.58 -13.10 -25.80
C TYR A 283 -9.62 -14.18 -26.88
N LYS A 284 -10.79 -14.78 -27.06
CA LYS A 284 -11.07 -15.75 -28.12
C LYS A 284 -12.36 -15.35 -28.82
N ASP A 285 -12.34 -15.34 -30.15
CA ASP A 285 -13.48 -14.94 -30.98
C ASP A 285 -14.06 -13.57 -30.58
N GLY A 286 -13.17 -12.63 -30.25
CA GLY A 286 -13.52 -11.28 -29.81
C GLY A 286 -14.19 -11.18 -28.43
N LYS A 287 -14.14 -12.24 -27.61
CA LYS A 287 -14.66 -12.23 -26.23
C LYS A 287 -13.56 -12.49 -25.22
N MET A 288 -13.56 -11.73 -24.13
CA MET A 288 -12.67 -11.97 -23.00
C MET A 288 -12.99 -13.33 -22.38
N LEU A 289 -11.94 -14.11 -22.08
CA LEU A 289 -12.06 -15.36 -21.36
C LEU A 289 -11.79 -15.12 -19.87
N ASP A 290 -12.82 -15.34 -19.06
CA ASP A 290 -12.69 -15.34 -17.61
C ASP A 290 -12.12 -16.69 -17.15
N ILE A 291 -10.84 -16.68 -16.80
CA ILE A 291 -10.08 -17.89 -16.49
C ILE A 291 -9.92 -17.97 -14.97
N ASN A 292 -10.85 -18.70 -14.36
CA ASN A 292 -10.87 -19.01 -12.93
C ASN A 292 -10.67 -20.52 -12.74
N ASN A 293 -9.69 -20.93 -11.93
CA ASN A 293 -9.31 -22.33 -11.65
C ASN A 293 -8.65 -23.04 -12.85
N LEU A 294 -7.50 -22.53 -13.27
CA LEU A 294 -6.62 -23.17 -14.22
C LEU A 294 -6.21 -24.59 -13.76
N PRO A 295 -6.18 -25.58 -14.66
CA PRO A 295 -5.65 -26.89 -14.35
C PRO A 295 -4.13 -26.85 -14.08
N GLY A 296 -3.43 -25.85 -14.61
CA GLY A 296 -2.05 -25.53 -14.26
C GLY A 296 -1.97 -24.41 -13.23
N ALA A 297 -0.90 -23.62 -13.32
CA ALA A 297 -0.65 -22.50 -12.42
C ALA A 297 -0.13 -21.27 -13.17
N VAL A 298 -0.49 -20.09 -12.69
CA VAL A 298 0.04 -18.80 -13.11
C VAL A 298 1.09 -18.37 -12.11
N THR A 299 2.34 -18.30 -12.53
CA THR A 299 3.43 -17.74 -11.72
C THR A 299 3.63 -16.28 -12.10
N VAL A 300 3.37 -15.39 -11.15
CA VAL A 300 3.49 -13.93 -11.32
C VAL A 300 4.66 -13.44 -10.47
N LYS A 301 5.67 -12.84 -11.10
CA LYS A 301 6.75 -12.13 -10.41
C LYS A 301 6.46 -10.64 -10.49
N ILE A 302 6.29 -9.99 -9.35
CA ILE A 302 5.96 -8.57 -9.23
C ILE A 302 7.12 -7.83 -8.59
N VAL A 303 7.72 -6.89 -9.32
CA VAL A 303 8.79 -6.04 -8.80
C VAL A 303 8.21 -5.00 -7.85
N MET A 304 8.93 -4.76 -6.76
CA MET A 304 8.64 -3.72 -5.79
C MET A 304 9.65 -2.59 -5.98
N ASP A 305 9.21 -1.33 -5.90
CA ASP A 305 10.11 -0.19 -5.93
C ASP A 305 11.01 -0.18 -4.67
N GLN A 306 12.29 0.08 -4.91
CA GLN A 306 13.37 0.03 -3.91
C GLN A 306 13.24 1.12 -2.84
N ASN A 307 12.43 2.14 -3.09
CA ASN A 307 12.15 3.21 -2.13
C ASN A 307 11.15 2.80 -1.03
N ALA A 308 10.50 1.62 -1.14
CA ALA A 308 9.69 1.08 -0.06
C ALA A 308 10.56 0.69 1.14
N THR A 309 10.33 1.34 2.28
CA THR A 309 11.10 1.10 3.51
C THR A 309 10.67 -0.22 4.16
N LEU A 310 11.43 -1.27 3.87
CA LEU A 310 11.39 -2.51 4.64
C LEU A 310 11.77 -2.26 6.11
N PRO A 311 11.33 -3.14 7.04
CA PRO A 311 11.82 -3.07 8.40
C PRO A 311 13.35 -3.17 8.40
N PRO A 312 14.03 -2.26 9.13
CA PRO A 312 15.46 -2.33 9.26
C PRO A 312 15.84 -3.63 9.97
N PHE A 313 17.04 -4.10 9.67
CA PHE A 313 17.67 -5.12 10.48
C PHE A 313 17.92 -4.55 11.87
N THR A 314 17.48 -5.26 12.91
CA THR A 314 17.67 -4.88 14.31
C THR A 314 18.49 -5.94 15.02
N SER A 315 19.23 -5.56 16.07
CA SER A 315 19.88 -6.52 16.94
C SER A 315 18.88 -7.22 17.87
N GLY A 316 17.62 -6.79 17.94
CA GLY A 316 16.64 -7.29 18.91
C GLY A 316 16.88 -6.85 20.37
N ASN A 317 18.00 -6.19 20.67
CA ASN A 317 18.34 -5.67 21.99
C ASN A 317 18.16 -4.13 22.01
N PRO A 318 17.45 -3.54 22.99
CA PRO A 318 17.25 -2.09 23.07
C PRO A 318 18.55 -1.27 23.03
N ASP A 319 19.62 -1.82 23.60
CA ASP A 319 20.92 -1.17 23.71
C ASP A 319 21.80 -1.36 22.46
N GLY A 320 21.29 -2.04 21.43
CA GLY A 320 22.03 -2.33 20.20
C GLY A 320 23.09 -3.43 20.32
N GLY A 321 23.30 -3.98 21.53
CA GLY A 321 24.26 -5.06 21.79
C GLY A 321 23.89 -6.41 21.14
N PRO A 322 24.85 -7.35 21.08
CA PRO A 322 24.61 -8.70 20.55
C PRO A 322 23.54 -9.44 21.36
N LEU A 323 22.77 -10.29 20.69
CA LEU A 323 21.84 -11.20 21.35
C LEU A 323 22.60 -12.37 21.96
N THR A 324 22.34 -12.61 23.24
CA THR A 324 22.77 -13.82 23.94
C THR A 324 21.56 -14.66 24.30
N LEU A 325 21.77 -15.97 24.50
CA LEU A 325 20.74 -16.75 25.16
C LEU A 325 20.63 -16.26 26.62
N PRO A 326 19.41 -16.29 27.19
CA PRO A 326 19.20 -15.94 28.59
C PRO A 326 20.04 -16.78 29.53
N ASP A 327 20.34 -16.24 30.70
CA ASP A 327 20.78 -17.06 31.82
C ASP A 327 19.68 -18.08 32.17
N PRO A 328 20.05 -19.32 32.53
CA PRO A 328 19.12 -20.33 33.00
C PRO A 328 18.24 -19.86 34.17
N VAL A 329 16.95 -20.21 34.13
CA VAL A 329 16.03 -19.93 35.23
C VAL A 329 15.91 -21.16 36.13
N VAL A 330 15.86 -20.96 37.44
CA VAL A 330 15.62 -22.05 38.40
C VAL A 330 14.11 -22.33 38.47
N ALA A 331 13.70 -23.54 38.11
CA ALA A 331 12.32 -24.01 38.25
C ALA A 331 11.93 -24.24 39.71
N VAL A 332 10.63 -24.43 39.95
CA VAL A 332 10.06 -24.64 41.30
C VAL A 332 10.65 -25.89 41.98
N ASP A 333 11.05 -26.88 41.20
CA ASP A 333 11.69 -28.12 41.67
C ASP A 333 13.22 -28.00 41.84
N GLY A 334 13.79 -26.82 41.61
CA GLY A 334 15.22 -26.53 41.72
C GLY A 334 16.03 -26.91 40.47
N SER A 335 15.41 -27.46 39.42
CA SER A 335 16.09 -27.72 38.16
C SER A 335 16.39 -26.41 37.40
N LEU A 336 17.44 -26.42 36.58
CA LEU A 336 17.76 -25.29 35.70
C LEU A 336 17.00 -25.47 34.37
N VAL A 337 16.25 -24.45 33.98
CA VAL A 337 15.52 -24.37 32.71
C VAL A 337 16.30 -23.46 31.78
N HIS A 338 16.73 -24.00 30.65
CA HIS A 338 17.49 -23.26 29.64
C HIS A 338 16.56 -22.83 28.52
N GLN A 339 16.70 -21.57 28.09
CA GLN A 339 16.06 -21.13 26.85
C GLN A 339 17.00 -21.46 25.70
N HIS A 340 16.56 -22.37 24.83
CA HIS A 340 17.40 -22.89 23.75
C HIS A 340 17.47 -21.98 22.51
N LEU A 341 16.54 -21.03 22.36
CA LEU A 341 16.42 -20.15 21.19
C LEU A 341 16.25 -18.71 21.63
N VAL A 342 16.84 -17.76 20.90
CA VAL A 342 16.47 -16.35 21.01
C VAL A 342 15.07 -16.18 20.41
N MET A 343 14.13 -15.73 21.22
CA MET A 343 12.72 -15.59 20.82
C MET A 343 12.41 -14.12 20.51
N THR A 344 11.78 -13.88 19.36
CA THR A 344 11.27 -12.55 18.97
C THR A 344 9.83 -12.65 18.50
N GLY A 345 9.01 -11.66 18.85
CA GLY A 345 7.58 -11.62 18.52
C GLY A 345 7.27 -10.60 17.43
N PHE A 346 6.61 -11.06 16.37
CA PHE A 346 6.09 -10.24 15.28
C PHE A 346 4.56 -10.19 15.35
N LYS A 347 3.99 -9.01 15.60
CA LYS A 347 2.53 -8.88 15.59
C LYS A 347 2.04 -8.86 14.14
N ASN A 348 1.25 -9.85 13.75
CA ASN A 348 0.64 -9.91 12.43
C ASN A 348 -0.88 -9.70 12.55
N ASP A 349 -1.34 -8.51 12.17
CA ASP A 349 -2.77 -8.16 12.21
C ASP A 349 -3.50 -8.46 10.90
N LYS A 350 -2.81 -9.01 9.90
CA LYS A 350 -3.31 -9.20 8.54
C LYS A 350 -3.48 -10.68 8.22
N GLU A 351 -4.56 -10.98 7.52
CA GLU A 351 -4.89 -12.33 7.09
C GLU A 351 -4.33 -12.59 5.69
N ASN A 352 -4.08 -13.87 5.39
CA ASN A 352 -3.66 -14.32 4.06
C ASN A 352 -2.38 -13.63 3.52
N VAL A 353 -1.39 -13.47 4.41
CA VAL A 353 -0.06 -12.95 4.09
C VAL A 353 1.01 -14.00 4.35
N GLY A 354 2.02 -14.08 3.50
CA GLY A 354 3.25 -14.83 3.77
C GLY A 354 4.14 -14.08 4.76
N PHE A 355 5.01 -14.79 5.45
CA PHE A 355 5.97 -14.23 6.40
C PHE A 355 7.41 -14.61 6.04
N SER A 356 8.25 -13.60 5.97
CA SER A 356 9.69 -13.71 5.74
C SER A 356 10.44 -13.13 6.93
N PHE A 357 11.58 -13.71 7.25
CA PHE A 357 12.46 -13.34 8.34
C PHE A 357 13.90 -13.58 7.91
N GLN A 358 14.77 -12.65 8.21
CA GLN A 358 16.10 -12.65 7.61
C GLN A 358 17.09 -12.40 8.71
N ILE A 359 18.13 -13.23 8.74
CA ILE A 359 19.28 -13.07 9.60
C ILE A 359 20.42 -12.53 8.74
N ARG A 360 21.12 -11.53 9.26
CA ARG A 360 22.31 -10.95 8.67
C ARG A 360 23.42 -10.96 9.72
N PRO A 361 24.44 -11.83 9.57
CA PRO A 361 25.65 -11.79 10.38
C PRO A 361 26.42 -10.50 10.12
N ASP A 362 27.11 -10.00 11.15
CA ASP A 362 28.02 -8.86 10.99
C ASP A 362 29.32 -9.24 10.24
N ASP A 363 29.74 -10.51 10.37
CA ASP A 363 30.87 -11.08 9.65
C ASP A 363 30.43 -12.26 8.77
N ASN A 364 30.45 -12.05 7.46
CA ASN A 364 30.07 -13.08 6.47
C ASN A 364 31.14 -14.18 6.30
N SER A 365 32.35 -14.04 6.87
CA SER A 365 33.41 -15.03 6.74
C SER A 365 33.17 -16.30 7.58
N THR A 366 32.36 -16.20 8.64
CA THR A 366 32.10 -17.28 9.60
C THR A 366 31.24 -18.41 9.03
N LYS A 367 30.46 -18.14 7.97
CA LYS A 367 29.50 -19.08 7.35
C LYS A 367 28.63 -19.80 8.39
N SER A 368 28.18 -19.05 9.41
CA SER A 368 27.34 -19.59 10.47
C SER A 368 26.02 -20.13 9.92
N GLN A 369 25.59 -21.27 10.46
CA GLN A 369 24.31 -21.90 10.15
C GLN A 369 23.39 -21.70 11.35
N TYR A 370 22.12 -21.40 11.07
CA TYR A 370 21.14 -21.08 12.10
C TYR A 370 19.96 -22.05 12.05
N LEU A 371 19.54 -22.52 13.21
CA LEU A 371 18.22 -23.11 13.41
C LEU A 371 17.22 -21.97 13.55
N VAL A 372 16.13 -21.99 12.77
CA VAL A 372 15.02 -21.05 12.91
C VAL A 372 13.71 -21.82 13.00
N VAL A 373 12.93 -21.50 14.04
CA VAL A 373 11.64 -22.10 14.34
C VAL A 373 10.62 -20.98 14.47
N ALA A 374 9.49 -21.06 13.77
CA ALA A 374 8.45 -20.05 13.84
C ALA A 374 7.11 -20.69 14.23
N ARG A 375 6.41 -20.07 15.18
CA ARG A 375 5.10 -20.54 15.65
C ARG A 375 4.19 -19.38 16.07
N PRO A 376 2.87 -19.47 15.86
CA PRO A 376 1.94 -18.52 16.44
C PRO A 376 2.00 -18.58 17.97
N PHE A 377 1.48 -17.56 18.66
CA PHE A 377 1.32 -17.60 20.11
C PHE A 377 0.45 -18.80 20.51
N LEU A 378 1.09 -19.76 21.18
CA LEU A 378 0.43 -20.91 21.76
C LEU A 378 0.68 -20.90 23.27
N PRO A 379 -0.35 -20.83 24.10
CA PRO A 379 -0.21 -21.02 25.54
C PRO A 379 0.28 -22.46 25.80
N PRO A 380 1.13 -22.70 26.80
CA PRO A 380 1.54 -24.06 27.15
C PRO A 380 0.31 -24.97 27.29
N LEU A 381 0.37 -26.11 26.61
CA LEU A 381 -0.61 -27.19 26.73
C LEU A 381 -0.21 -28.06 27.92
N ASP A 382 -1.17 -28.47 28.73
CA ASP A 382 -0.99 -29.58 29.67
C ASP A 382 -0.81 -30.87 28.85
N ASP A 383 0.32 -31.55 29.04
CA ASP A 383 0.70 -32.91 28.61
C ASP A 383 -0.19 -33.60 27.55
N GLN A 384 -0.24 -33.08 26.32
CA GLN A 384 -0.73 -33.82 25.17
C GLN A 384 0.35 -33.97 24.10
N PHE A 385 0.59 -35.22 23.72
CA PHE A 385 1.53 -35.64 22.69
C PHE A 385 1.06 -35.15 21.32
N ILE A 386 1.74 -34.13 20.81
CA ILE A 386 1.67 -33.70 19.40
C ILE A 386 2.50 -34.69 18.58
N THR A 387 2.07 -35.01 17.36
CA THR A 387 2.81 -35.97 16.50
C THR A 387 4.13 -35.39 16.02
N VAL A 388 5.13 -36.25 15.83
CA VAL A 388 6.47 -35.89 15.36
C VAL A 388 6.43 -35.22 13.98
N GLU A 389 5.52 -35.63 13.10
CA GLU A 389 5.31 -35.02 11.78
C GLU A 389 4.75 -33.58 11.85
N GLN A 390 3.97 -33.24 12.89
CA GLN A 390 3.54 -31.86 13.16
C GLN A 390 4.68 -30.98 13.70
N TRP A 391 5.67 -31.59 14.35
CA TRP A 391 6.86 -30.91 14.85
C TRP A 391 7.96 -30.80 13.78
N GLU A 392 8.02 -31.73 12.82
CA GLU A 392 8.98 -31.74 11.70
C GLU A 392 8.67 -30.72 10.59
N ALA A 393 7.44 -30.18 10.51
CA ALA A 393 7.13 -29.02 9.66
C ALA A 393 7.90 -27.72 10.05
N ASN A 394 8.64 -27.73 11.17
CA ASN A 394 9.26 -26.57 11.82
C ASN A 394 10.65 -26.14 11.31
N PHE A 395 11.13 -26.61 10.15
CA PHE A 395 12.43 -26.19 9.59
C PHE A 395 12.34 -25.11 8.50
N THR A 396 11.24 -24.38 8.43
CA THR A 396 10.98 -23.53 7.26
C THR A 396 11.22 -22.07 7.59
N PHE A 397 12.35 -21.55 7.12
CA PHE A 397 12.58 -20.11 7.04
C PHE A 397 11.88 -19.54 5.78
N PHE A 398 10.58 -19.37 5.88
CA PHE A 398 9.62 -18.68 5.01
C PHE A 398 8.30 -19.42 5.21
N ILE A 399 7.24 -18.70 5.55
CA ILE A 399 5.91 -19.29 5.70
C ILE A 399 5.02 -18.66 4.64
N ASP A 400 4.49 -19.46 3.72
CA ASP A 400 3.51 -18.92 2.78
C ASP A 400 2.20 -18.55 3.50
N ASN A 401 1.38 -17.77 2.80
CA ASN A 401 0.11 -17.25 3.31
C ASN A 401 -0.90 -18.34 3.70
N VAL A 402 -0.94 -19.45 2.98
CA VAL A 402 -1.87 -20.55 3.26
C VAL A 402 -1.47 -21.20 4.58
N ARG A 403 -0.18 -21.59 4.71
CA ARG A 403 0.33 -22.22 5.93
C ARG A 403 0.25 -21.30 7.14
N LEU A 404 0.56 -20.01 7.00
CA LEU A 404 0.48 -19.06 8.10
C LEU A 404 -0.96 -18.89 8.60
N THR A 405 -1.92 -18.84 7.67
CA THR A 405 -3.35 -18.75 8.00
C THR A 405 -3.85 -19.99 8.74
N GLU A 406 -3.42 -21.19 8.32
CA GLU A 406 -3.71 -22.44 9.04
C GLU A 406 -3.16 -22.41 10.47
N MET A 407 -1.89 -22.05 10.64
CA MET A 407 -1.25 -21.96 11.95
C MET A 407 -1.97 -20.97 12.88
N GLN A 408 -2.37 -19.81 12.37
CA GLN A 408 -3.15 -18.82 13.13
C GLN A 408 -4.52 -19.37 13.56
N LYS A 409 -5.21 -20.10 12.68
CA LYS A 409 -6.50 -20.75 13.01
C LYS A 409 -6.33 -21.81 14.10
N GLU A 410 -5.33 -22.68 13.96
CA GLU A 410 -4.98 -23.69 14.98
C GLU A 410 -4.72 -23.02 16.34
N ALA A 411 -3.93 -21.94 16.37
CA ALA A 411 -3.64 -21.22 17.60
C ALA A 411 -4.88 -20.62 18.28
N LEU A 412 -5.82 -20.07 17.50
CA LEU A 412 -7.09 -19.57 18.03
C LEU A 412 -7.94 -20.70 18.64
N VAL A 413 -7.94 -21.88 18.02
CA VAL A 413 -8.63 -23.06 18.57
C VAL A 413 -7.99 -23.47 19.90
N HIS A 414 -6.66 -23.53 19.99
CA HIS A 414 -5.94 -23.86 21.22
C HIS A 414 -6.08 -22.81 22.33
N ALA A 415 -6.30 -21.55 21.98
CA ALA A 415 -6.54 -20.47 22.93
C ALA A 415 -7.98 -20.46 23.49
N LYS A 416 -8.92 -21.21 22.89
CA LYS A 416 -10.32 -21.23 23.30
C LYS A 416 -10.47 -21.69 24.75
N GLY A 417 -11.14 -20.88 25.58
CA GLY A 417 -11.34 -21.15 27.01
C GLY A 417 -10.17 -20.75 27.90
N LYS A 418 -9.05 -20.25 27.34
CA LYS A 418 -7.92 -19.70 28.11
C LYS A 418 -8.06 -18.17 28.22
N LYS A 419 -7.64 -17.59 29.35
CA LYS A 419 -7.63 -16.13 29.58
C LYS A 419 -6.42 -15.50 28.87
N ILE A 420 -6.52 -15.30 27.56
CA ILE A 420 -5.44 -14.77 26.71
C ILE A 420 -5.92 -13.49 26.03
N LYS A 421 -5.05 -12.49 25.88
CA LYS A 421 -5.40 -11.27 25.14
C LYS A 421 -5.46 -11.59 23.64
N LEU A 422 -6.49 -11.10 22.94
CA LEU A 422 -6.60 -11.27 21.48
C LEU A 422 -5.39 -10.72 20.71
N SER A 423 -4.66 -9.77 21.28
CA SER A 423 -3.43 -9.25 20.68
C SER A 423 -2.25 -10.23 20.78
N GLU A 424 -2.24 -11.13 21.77
CA GLU A 424 -1.22 -12.16 21.93
C GLU A 424 -1.42 -13.26 20.89
N THR A 425 -2.67 -13.69 20.63
CA THR A 425 -3.00 -14.69 19.60
C THR A 425 -2.64 -14.27 18.17
N LYS A 426 -2.39 -12.98 17.94
CA LYS A 426 -1.94 -12.41 16.66
C LYS A 426 -0.41 -12.27 16.54
N THR A 427 0.34 -12.75 17.53
CA THR A 427 1.80 -12.67 17.52
C THR A 427 2.39 -13.97 16.97
N LEU A 428 3.24 -13.85 15.95
CA LEU A 428 4.11 -14.92 15.47
C LEU A 428 5.44 -14.83 16.20
N TYR A 429 5.80 -15.87 16.93
CA TYR A 429 7.09 -15.97 17.60
C TYR A 429 8.08 -16.71 16.72
N VAL A 430 9.22 -16.09 16.48
CA VAL A 430 10.36 -16.69 15.79
C VAL A 430 11.46 -16.91 16.81
N GLY A 431 11.82 -18.17 17.00
CA GLY A 431 12.98 -18.61 17.76
C GLY A 431 14.14 -18.91 16.82
N PHE A 432 15.34 -18.43 17.13
CA PHE A 432 16.52 -18.78 16.34
C PHE A 432 17.78 -18.96 17.20
N ARG A 433 18.74 -19.70 16.67
CA ARG A 433 20.05 -19.92 17.28
C ARG A 433 21.11 -20.33 16.26
N GLU A 434 22.36 -19.99 16.51
CA GLU A 434 23.49 -20.54 15.78
C GLU A 434 23.73 -22.02 16.18
N PHE A 435 24.01 -22.88 15.20
CA PHE A 435 24.44 -24.25 15.47
C PHE A 435 25.86 -24.28 16.05
N SER A 436 26.07 -25.11 17.08
CA SER A 436 27.40 -25.41 17.60
C SER A 436 28.23 -26.20 16.57
N LYS A 437 29.55 -26.29 16.79
CA LYS A 437 30.44 -27.01 15.85
C LYS A 437 30.03 -28.47 15.67
N GLY A 438 29.61 -29.14 16.74
CA GLY A 438 29.16 -30.54 16.69
C GLY A 438 27.81 -30.71 15.99
N GLU A 439 26.93 -29.71 16.10
CA GLU A 439 25.61 -29.72 15.45
C GLU A 439 25.69 -29.58 13.92
N LYS A 440 26.65 -28.81 13.42
CA LYS A 440 26.84 -28.57 11.97
C LYS A 440 27.18 -29.83 11.18
N GLU A 441 27.73 -30.85 11.85
CA GLU A 441 28.18 -32.10 11.24
C GLU A 441 27.12 -33.22 11.30
N LEU A 442 25.97 -32.96 11.94
CA LEU A 442 24.89 -33.93 12.07
C LEU A 442 24.02 -33.95 10.81
N ASP A 443 23.68 -35.18 10.36
CA ASP A 443 22.66 -35.41 9.33
C ASP A 443 21.27 -35.28 9.96
N TRP A 444 20.77 -34.06 10.02
CA TRP A 444 19.47 -33.75 10.59
C TRP A 444 18.33 -34.27 9.72
N LYS A 445 17.88 -35.50 9.99
CA LYS A 445 16.58 -35.99 9.50
C LYS A 445 15.41 -35.46 10.33
N ALA A 446 15.65 -35.25 11.62
CA ALA A 446 14.75 -34.64 12.59
C ALA A 446 15.57 -34.02 13.74
N LEU A 447 15.08 -32.96 14.36
CA LEU A 447 15.68 -32.43 15.60
C LEU A 447 15.26 -33.29 16.80
N PRO A 448 16.14 -33.55 17.78
CA PRO A 448 15.80 -34.26 19.00
C PRO A 448 14.80 -33.44 19.82
N ILE A 449 13.80 -34.13 20.37
CA ILE A 449 12.85 -33.58 21.35
C ILE A 449 13.00 -34.39 22.64
N PRO A 450 13.39 -33.79 23.77
CA PRO A 450 13.75 -32.38 23.94
C PRO A 450 15.05 -32.01 23.21
N TYR A 451 15.18 -30.75 22.80
CA TYR A 451 16.38 -30.26 22.13
C TYR A 451 17.53 -30.18 23.13
N LEU A 452 18.64 -30.87 22.81
CA LEU A 452 19.70 -31.18 23.78
C LEU A 452 20.82 -30.14 23.84
N TYR A 453 20.84 -29.19 22.91
CA TYR A 453 21.93 -28.22 22.82
C TYR A 453 21.53 -26.90 23.47
N ASP A 454 22.48 -26.25 24.14
CA ASP A 454 22.30 -25.01 24.91
C ASP A 454 23.47 -24.01 24.74
N ASP A 455 24.39 -24.27 23.80
CA ASP A 455 25.50 -23.38 23.49
C ASP A 455 25.05 -21.93 23.19
N GLN A 456 25.83 -20.96 23.70
CA GLN A 456 25.61 -19.54 23.47
C GLN A 456 25.83 -19.13 22.01
N ILE A 457 25.15 -18.06 21.59
CA ILE A 457 25.35 -17.45 20.27
C ILE A 457 26.64 -16.62 20.32
N ASN A 458 27.63 -17.02 19.54
CA ASN A 458 28.93 -16.33 19.50
C ASN A 458 29.02 -15.32 18.36
N THR A 459 28.13 -15.39 17.37
CA THR A 459 28.11 -14.48 16.23
C THR A 459 27.14 -13.34 16.46
N THR A 460 27.61 -12.09 16.38
CA THR A 460 26.72 -10.93 16.34
C THR A 460 25.91 -10.95 15.05
N ILE A 461 24.59 -10.87 15.20
CA ILE A 461 23.65 -10.83 14.09
C ILE A 461 22.69 -9.66 14.23
N THR A 462 22.15 -9.25 13.09
CA THR A 462 20.92 -8.47 13.04
C THR A 462 19.85 -9.26 12.28
N PHE A 463 18.58 -9.04 12.61
CA PHE A 463 17.47 -9.72 11.94
C PHE A 463 16.33 -8.77 11.60
N ARG A 464 15.45 -9.18 10.69
CA ARG A 464 14.19 -8.50 10.39
C ARG A 464 13.11 -9.52 10.05
N GLY A 465 11.85 -9.14 10.23
CA GLY A 465 10.70 -9.90 9.75
C GLY A 465 9.74 -8.99 8.99
N PHE A 466 9.17 -9.47 7.89
CA PHE A 466 8.20 -8.74 7.08
C PHE A 466 7.16 -9.68 6.50
N THR A 467 5.97 -9.15 6.22
CA THR A 467 4.91 -9.91 5.57
C THR A 467 4.74 -9.50 4.12
N THR A 468 4.31 -10.44 3.30
CA THR A 468 4.14 -10.29 1.85
C THR A 468 2.77 -10.82 1.44
N SER A 469 2.06 -10.11 0.57
CA SER A 469 0.77 -10.55 0.04
C SER A 469 0.74 -10.56 -1.48
N CYS A 470 0.01 -11.53 -2.03
CA CYS A 470 -0.34 -11.62 -3.44
C CYS A 470 -1.78 -11.16 -3.60
N ASN A 471 -1.99 -10.03 -4.26
CA ASN A 471 -3.31 -9.45 -4.44
C ASN A 471 -3.65 -9.39 -5.93
N PHE A 472 -4.93 -9.41 -6.23
CA PHE A 472 -5.47 -9.27 -7.56
C PHE A 472 -6.75 -8.43 -7.55
N ILE A 473 -7.05 -7.83 -8.69
CA ILE A 473 -8.28 -7.07 -8.91
C ILE A 473 -9.03 -7.66 -10.10
N GLU A 474 -10.28 -8.04 -9.84
CA GLU A 474 -11.23 -8.44 -10.89
C GLU A 474 -11.78 -7.20 -11.57
N LYS A 475 -12.19 -7.36 -12.83
CA LYS A 475 -12.71 -6.28 -13.69
C LYS A 475 -13.81 -5.44 -13.03
N ASP A 476 -14.75 -6.09 -12.34
CA ASP A 476 -15.90 -5.43 -11.72
C ASP A 476 -15.69 -5.17 -10.21
N SER A 477 -14.50 -5.45 -9.69
CA SER A 477 -14.20 -5.28 -8.27
C SER A 477 -13.78 -3.84 -7.97
N LYS A 478 -14.32 -3.31 -6.88
CA LYS A 478 -13.87 -2.03 -6.30
C LYS A 478 -12.79 -2.21 -5.23
N GLN A 479 -12.32 -3.44 -5.02
CA GLN A 479 -11.36 -3.77 -3.96
C GLN A 479 -10.36 -4.84 -4.42
N TRP A 480 -9.13 -4.73 -3.93
CA TRP A 480 -8.14 -5.80 -4.05
C TRP A 480 -8.55 -7.03 -3.25
N GLN A 481 -8.36 -8.20 -3.83
CA GLN A 481 -8.60 -9.51 -3.21
C GLN A 481 -7.29 -10.30 -3.17
N ASN A 482 -7.18 -11.31 -2.32
CA ASN A 482 -5.96 -12.14 -2.19
C ASN A 482 -6.23 -13.66 -2.20
N ARG A 483 -7.46 -14.06 -2.54
CA ARG A 483 -7.86 -15.46 -2.72
C ARG A 483 -7.25 -16.11 -3.98
N GLY A 484 -7.17 -17.44 -4.02
CA GLY A 484 -6.67 -18.18 -5.19
C GLY A 484 -5.18 -18.00 -5.48
N CYS A 485 -4.45 -17.26 -4.65
CA CYS A 485 -3.02 -17.00 -4.80
C CYS A 485 -2.23 -17.44 -3.56
N ARG A 486 -1.06 -18.01 -3.81
CA ARG A 486 -0.07 -18.39 -2.81
C ARG A 486 1.22 -17.61 -3.01
N VAL A 487 1.77 -17.05 -1.93
CA VAL A 487 3.09 -16.42 -1.92
C VAL A 487 4.15 -17.52 -2.00
N ASP A 488 5.04 -17.43 -2.98
CA ASP A 488 6.12 -18.40 -3.21
C ASP A 488 7.39 -18.01 -2.44
N ARG A 489 8.15 -19.02 -2.00
CA ARG A 489 9.40 -18.88 -1.24
C ARG A 489 10.51 -18.11 -1.97
N ARG A 490 10.41 -17.97 -3.30
CA ARG A 490 11.31 -17.16 -4.13
C ARG A 490 11.08 -15.66 -3.95
N SER A 491 10.02 -15.25 -3.24
CA SER A 491 9.77 -13.85 -2.90
C SER A 491 10.93 -13.28 -2.08
N THR A 492 11.28 -12.03 -2.36
CA THR A 492 12.37 -11.31 -1.71
C THR A 492 11.91 -9.91 -1.30
N SER A 493 12.85 -9.15 -0.72
CA SER A 493 12.72 -7.71 -0.49
C SER A 493 12.73 -6.85 -1.74
N LEU A 494 12.77 -7.41 -2.96
CA LEU A 494 12.79 -6.63 -4.20
C LEU A 494 11.67 -7.05 -5.15
N TYR A 495 11.13 -8.25 -4.98
CA TYR A 495 10.03 -8.76 -5.78
C TYR A 495 9.24 -9.81 -5.02
N THR A 496 7.95 -9.86 -5.27
CA THR A 496 7.03 -10.87 -4.76
C THR A 496 6.74 -11.89 -5.87
N VAL A 497 6.80 -13.17 -5.56
CA VAL A 497 6.42 -14.24 -6.48
C VAL A 497 5.12 -14.87 -6.00
N CYS A 498 4.11 -14.85 -6.85
CA CYS A 498 2.78 -15.38 -6.59
C CYS A 498 2.52 -16.59 -7.49
N ILE A 499 1.94 -17.65 -6.93
CA ILE A 499 1.39 -18.79 -7.66
C ILE A 499 -0.12 -18.72 -7.53
N CYS A 500 -0.82 -18.48 -8.62
CA CYS A 500 -2.27 -18.32 -8.65
C CYS A 500 -2.92 -19.34 -9.60
N ASP A 501 -4.21 -19.59 -9.39
CA ASP A 501 -5.05 -20.46 -10.23
C ASP A 501 -5.96 -19.68 -11.20
N HIS A 502 -5.76 -18.37 -11.33
CA HIS A 502 -6.57 -17.49 -12.18
C HIS A 502 -5.71 -16.50 -12.96
N LEU A 503 -6.30 -15.88 -13.99
CA LEU A 503 -5.68 -14.82 -14.77
C LEU A 503 -6.47 -13.52 -14.59
N THR A 504 -5.81 -12.56 -13.96
CA THR A 504 -6.38 -11.27 -13.60
C THR A 504 -5.27 -10.21 -13.65
N THR A 505 -5.52 -9.06 -13.03
CA THR A 505 -4.49 -8.05 -12.79
C THR A 505 -3.98 -8.17 -11.36
N PHE A 506 -2.68 -8.30 -11.19
CA PHE A 506 -2.00 -8.63 -9.94
C PHE A 506 -1.15 -7.47 -9.41
N GLY A 507 -1.14 -7.32 -8.09
CA GLY A 507 -0.27 -6.40 -7.34
C GLY A 507 0.25 -7.06 -6.07
N ALA A 508 1.35 -6.56 -5.52
CA ALA A 508 1.94 -7.10 -4.30
C ALA A 508 1.86 -6.10 -3.14
N GLY A 509 1.70 -6.64 -1.92
CA GLY A 509 1.72 -5.86 -0.69
C GLY A 509 2.87 -6.25 0.20
N TRP A 510 3.44 -5.26 0.90
CA TRP A 510 4.29 -5.48 2.06
C TRP A 510 3.67 -4.81 3.27
N ILE A 511 3.65 -5.53 4.39
CA ILE A 511 3.19 -4.98 5.65
C ILE A 511 4.27 -5.26 6.68
N VAL A 512 4.65 -4.20 7.40
CA VAL A 512 5.68 -4.26 8.44
C VAL A 512 5.00 -4.67 9.75
N PRO A 513 5.17 -5.93 10.21
CA PRO A 513 4.67 -6.30 11.52
C PRO A 513 5.45 -5.52 12.58
N PRO A 514 4.80 -4.86 13.56
CA PRO A 514 5.54 -4.21 14.63
C PRO A 514 6.27 -5.28 15.46
N ASN A 515 7.59 -5.12 15.59
CA ASN A 515 8.40 -5.92 16.50
C ASN A 515 8.00 -5.55 17.93
N LYS A 516 7.59 -6.53 18.73
CA LYS A 516 7.50 -6.34 20.17
C LYS A 516 8.80 -6.81 20.80
N ILE A 517 9.46 -5.90 21.50
CA ILE A 517 10.44 -6.27 22.51
C ILE A 517 9.67 -7.04 23.58
N ASP A 518 10.13 -8.25 23.91
CA ASP A 518 9.57 -9.04 25.00
C ASP A 518 9.99 -8.40 26.32
N PHE A 519 9.25 -7.37 26.73
CA PHE A 519 9.50 -6.67 27.96
C PHE A 519 9.27 -7.58 29.19
N ASP A 520 8.47 -8.64 29.11
CA ASP A 520 8.30 -9.58 30.22
C ASP A 520 9.58 -10.40 30.45
N TYR A 521 10.28 -10.77 29.37
CA TYR A 521 11.63 -11.32 29.46
C TYR A 521 12.64 -10.31 30.00
N VAL A 522 12.60 -9.05 29.55
CA VAL A 522 13.47 -7.97 30.06
C VAL A 522 13.21 -7.76 31.56
N PHE A 523 11.95 -7.63 31.99
CA PHE A 523 11.57 -7.40 33.39
C PHE A 523 11.79 -8.62 34.28
N LYS A 524 11.67 -9.85 33.76
CA LYS A 524 12.02 -11.08 34.51
C LYS A 524 13.52 -11.23 34.75
N ASN A 525 14.36 -10.72 33.84
CA ASN A 525 15.81 -10.77 33.94
C ASN A 525 16.44 -9.45 34.40
N ILE A 526 15.64 -8.43 34.71
CA ILE A 526 16.11 -7.27 35.45
C ILE A 526 16.45 -7.73 36.87
N GLN A 527 17.75 -7.82 37.12
CA GLN A 527 18.33 -8.09 38.42
C GLN A 527 18.21 -6.85 39.30
N PHE A 528 17.03 -6.64 39.89
CA PHE A 528 16.78 -5.55 40.86
C PHE A 528 17.77 -5.59 42.04
N ASP A 529 18.28 -6.77 42.37
CA ASP A 529 19.31 -7.03 43.37
C ASP A 529 20.69 -6.47 42.99
N ARG A 530 21.07 -6.49 41.70
CA ARG A 530 22.38 -5.99 41.25
C ARG A 530 22.47 -4.48 41.10
N ASN A 531 21.36 -3.80 40.77
CA ASN A 531 21.33 -2.35 40.53
C ASN A 531 20.29 -1.61 41.37
N ALA A 532 20.06 -2.05 42.61
CA ALA A 532 19.08 -1.47 43.53
C ALA A 532 19.21 0.06 43.68
N THR A 533 20.44 0.58 43.69
CA THR A 533 20.73 2.02 43.81
C THR A 533 20.14 2.82 42.65
N LEU A 534 20.33 2.36 41.41
CA LEU A 534 19.83 3.03 40.20
C LEU A 534 18.31 3.14 40.23
N TYR A 535 17.63 2.02 40.52
CA TYR A 535 16.18 1.96 40.58
C TYR A 535 15.61 2.77 41.74
N ALA A 536 16.27 2.75 42.90
CA ALA A 536 15.90 3.61 44.02
C ALA A 536 15.98 5.10 43.62
N THR A 537 17.03 5.52 42.91
CA THR A 537 17.12 6.90 42.39
C THR A 537 16.01 7.22 41.39
N GLU A 538 15.75 6.36 40.40
CA GLU A 538 14.76 6.66 39.36
C GLU A 538 13.33 6.69 39.91
N ILE A 539 12.99 5.74 40.80
CA ILE A 539 11.71 5.73 41.53
C ILE A 539 11.59 6.95 42.43
N THR A 540 12.68 7.34 43.10
CA THR A 540 12.69 8.55 43.95
C THR A 540 12.49 9.80 43.11
N ILE A 541 13.14 9.93 41.96
CA ILE A 541 12.95 11.03 41.01
C ILE A 541 11.51 11.04 40.49
N ALA A 542 10.95 9.89 40.12
CA ALA A 542 9.57 9.77 39.67
C ALA A 542 8.57 10.18 40.77
N ILE A 543 8.78 9.75 42.03
CA ILE A 543 7.95 10.14 43.18
C ILE A 543 8.06 11.64 43.45
N ILE A 544 9.26 12.21 43.35
CA ILE A 544 9.49 13.66 43.50
C ILE A 544 8.76 14.47 42.41
N PHE A 545 8.74 13.96 41.17
CA PHE A 545 8.03 14.60 40.04
C PHE A 545 6.51 14.36 40.03
N LEU A 546 6.01 13.34 40.73
CA LEU A 546 4.59 12.95 40.77
C LEU A 546 3.83 13.43 42.02
N GLY A 547 4.47 14.18 42.93
CA GLY A 547 3.85 14.62 44.19
C GLY A 547 2.64 15.54 44.01
N ILE A 548 1.43 15.01 44.20
CA ILE A 548 0.19 15.80 44.36
C ILE A 548 0.11 16.25 45.82
N THR A 549 -0.05 17.55 46.06
CA THR A 549 -0.14 18.12 47.41
C THR A 549 -1.60 18.14 47.88
N PRO A 550 -1.99 17.39 48.94
CA PRO A 550 -3.32 17.55 49.53
C PRO A 550 -3.43 18.92 50.19
N LEU A 551 -4.52 19.64 49.92
CA LEU A 551 -4.80 20.93 50.56
C LEU A 551 -5.09 20.70 52.06
N ALA A 552 -4.58 21.60 52.90
CA ALA A 552 -4.66 21.47 54.35
C ALA A 552 -6.10 21.54 54.88
N GLU A 553 -6.99 22.15 54.10
CA GLU A 553 -8.40 22.32 54.40
C GLU A 553 -9.27 21.10 54.03
N ASN A 554 -8.68 20.05 53.45
CA ASN A 554 -9.41 18.83 53.08
C ASN A 554 -9.88 18.05 54.30
N ASN A 555 -11.13 17.57 54.27
CA ASN A 555 -11.64 16.60 55.22
C ASN A 555 -11.50 15.18 54.65
N PRO A 556 -10.86 14.22 55.36
CA PRO A 556 -10.73 12.83 54.90
C PRO A 556 -12.06 12.10 54.67
N ALA A 557 -13.16 12.61 55.21
CA ALA A 557 -14.50 12.05 55.02
C ALA A 557 -15.20 12.52 53.73
N ASP A 558 -14.59 13.43 52.98
CA ASP A 558 -15.16 13.98 51.75
C ASP A 558 -14.86 13.06 50.55
N GLU A 559 -15.88 12.76 49.75
CA GLU A 559 -15.79 11.72 48.71
C GLU A 559 -15.47 12.25 47.31
N TYR A 560 -15.65 13.56 47.06
CA TYR A 560 -15.37 14.16 45.75
C TYR A 560 -13.99 14.79 45.74
N LEU A 561 -13.12 14.27 44.86
CA LEU A 561 -11.73 14.68 44.75
C LEU A 561 -11.49 15.43 43.44
N TYR A 562 -11.03 16.67 43.55
CA TYR A 562 -10.61 17.51 42.44
C TYR A 562 -9.09 17.58 42.40
N GLU A 563 -8.53 17.28 41.23
CA GLU A 563 -7.14 17.57 40.95
C GLU A 563 -7.02 18.98 40.35
N VAL A 564 -6.31 19.86 41.06
CA VAL A 564 -6.12 21.26 40.68
C VAL A 564 -4.70 21.42 40.16
N LEU A 565 -4.56 21.68 38.87
CA LEU A 565 -3.27 21.96 38.23
C LEU A 565 -3.08 23.46 38.07
N VAL A 566 -1.99 23.99 38.63
CA VAL A 566 -1.63 25.40 38.50
C VAL A 566 -0.33 25.53 37.72
N CYS A 567 -0.43 26.05 36.50
CA CYS A 567 0.71 26.31 35.63
C CYS A 567 1.17 27.76 35.80
N THR A 568 2.35 27.97 36.38
CA THR A 568 2.92 29.32 36.52
C THR A 568 3.72 29.69 35.28
N GLY A 569 3.44 30.86 34.70
CA GLY A 569 4.05 31.29 33.44
C GLY A 569 5.59 31.38 33.45
N MET A 570 6.18 31.32 32.26
CA MET A 570 7.63 31.33 32.03
C MET A 570 8.27 32.73 32.00
N GLN A 571 7.48 33.81 32.07
CA GLN A 571 7.98 35.19 31.99
C GLN A 571 8.83 35.57 33.22
N LYS A 572 9.72 36.57 33.06
CA LYS A 572 10.54 37.07 34.18
C LYS A 572 9.61 37.62 35.28
N SER A 573 9.85 37.21 36.53
CA SER A 573 9.02 37.56 37.69
C SER A 573 7.59 37.00 37.71
N ALA A 574 7.30 35.95 36.94
CA ALA A 574 5.98 35.31 36.94
C ALA A 574 5.69 34.42 38.17
N GLY A 575 6.72 33.98 38.90
CA GLY A 575 6.54 33.24 40.15
C GLY A 575 6.16 34.15 41.31
N THR A 576 5.39 33.64 42.27
CA THR A 576 4.93 34.40 43.45
C THR A 576 5.28 33.70 44.76
N THR A 577 5.57 34.49 45.79
CA THR A 577 5.67 34.03 47.19
C THR A 577 4.46 34.44 48.02
N SER A 578 3.46 35.05 47.37
CA SER A 578 2.22 35.47 48.03
C SER A 578 1.36 34.25 48.37
N THR A 579 0.55 34.37 49.41
CA THR A 579 -0.50 33.38 49.71
C THR A 579 -1.58 33.48 48.64
N VAL A 580 -1.72 32.44 47.82
CA VAL A 580 -2.77 32.34 46.81
C VAL A 580 -3.86 31.41 47.32
N CYS A 581 -5.11 31.90 47.31
CA CYS A 581 -6.27 31.11 47.67
C CYS A 581 -7.15 30.89 46.44
N MET A 582 -7.80 29.73 46.40
CA MET A 582 -8.74 29.35 45.35
C MET A 582 -10.10 29.05 45.98
N GLN A 583 -11.17 29.31 45.23
CA GLN A 583 -12.52 28.91 45.61
C GLN A 583 -13.21 28.33 44.37
N LEU A 584 -13.81 27.14 44.52
CA LEU A 584 -14.55 26.49 43.44
C LEU A 584 -16.04 26.71 43.67
N ASN A 585 -16.75 27.25 42.68
CA ASN A 585 -18.19 27.49 42.73
C ASN A 585 -18.90 26.65 41.67
N GLY A 586 -19.89 25.87 42.06
CA GLY A 586 -20.76 25.10 41.17
C GLY A 586 -22.24 25.43 41.39
N GLU A 587 -23.11 24.78 40.62
CA GLU A 587 -24.57 25.02 40.64
C GLU A 587 -25.22 24.72 42.00
N LYS A 588 -24.60 23.84 42.80
CA LYS A 588 -25.09 23.40 44.12
C LYS A 588 -24.45 24.15 45.29
N GLY A 589 -23.53 25.08 45.04
CA GLY A 589 -22.81 25.81 46.07
C GLY A 589 -21.32 25.96 45.77
N GLY A 590 -20.59 26.63 46.66
CA GLY A 590 -19.16 26.87 46.55
C GLY A 590 -18.37 26.29 47.72
N THR A 591 -17.10 25.96 47.47
CA THR A 591 -16.17 25.56 48.52
C THR A 591 -15.80 26.76 49.39
N PRO A 592 -15.30 26.56 50.62
CA PRO A 592 -14.53 27.59 51.31
C PRO A 592 -13.27 27.96 50.51
N PRO A 593 -12.69 29.15 50.72
CA PRO A 593 -11.39 29.49 50.16
C PRO A 593 -10.31 28.54 50.68
N CYS A 594 -9.63 27.83 49.78
CA CYS A 594 -8.54 26.91 50.10
C CYS A 594 -7.19 27.50 49.70
N THR A 595 -6.19 27.37 50.56
CA THR A 595 -4.88 27.97 50.33
C THR A 595 -3.98 27.05 49.53
N LEU A 596 -3.50 27.50 48.37
CA LEU A 596 -2.61 26.72 47.50
C LEU A 596 -1.19 26.74 48.04
N ARG A 597 -0.92 25.89 49.03
CA ARG A 597 0.37 25.80 49.73
C ARG A 597 0.78 24.36 49.95
N ASP A 598 2.09 24.13 49.89
CA ASP A 598 2.71 22.89 50.32
C ASP A 598 3.64 23.17 51.52
N PRO A 599 3.60 22.35 52.59
CA PRO A 599 4.43 22.55 53.78
C PRO A 599 5.91 22.18 53.58
N HIS A 600 6.24 21.40 52.54
CA HIS A 600 7.56 20.83 52.31
C HIS A 600 8.25 21.33 51.04
N ARG A 601 7.50 21.85 50.05
CA ARG A 601 8.07 22.40 48.80
C ARG A 601 7.59 23.81 48.48
N LYS A 602 8.40 24.56 47.74
CA LYS A 602 8.04 25.90 47.25
C LYS A 602 7.16 25.77 46.01
N VAL A 603 5.90 26.15 46.14
CA VAL A 603 4.90 26.16 45.05
C VAL A 603 4.85 27.53 44.35
N LEU A 604 4.20 27.57 43.18
CA LEU A 604 3.94 28.78 42.36
C LEU A 604 5.22 29.49 41.89
N SER A 605 6.26 28.69 41.66
CA SER A 605 7.53 29.16 41.11
C SER A 605 7.43 29.34 39.60
N ARG A 606 8.19 30.29 39.04
CA ARG A 606 8.24 30.56 37.60
C ARG A 606 8.46 29.25 36.81
N GLY A 607 7.63 29.00 35.80
CA GLY A 607 7.74 27.83 34.93
C GLY A 607 7.36 26.50 35.56
N ASN A 608 6.85 26.50 36.79
CA ASN A 608 6.46 25.28 37.50
C ASN A 608 5.00 24.91 37.24
N VAL A 609 4.71 23.60 37.33
CA VAL A 609 3.35 23.06 37.35
C VAL A 609 3.12 22.43 38.72
N ASP A 610 2.23 23.03 39.50
CA ASP A 610 1.90 22.58 40.85
C ASP A 610 0.56 21.84 40.85
N ARG A 611 0.54 20.61 41.37
CA ARG A 611 -0.66 19.76 41.46
C ARG A 611 -1.16 19.73 42.90
N PHE A 612 -2.41 20.10 43.11
CA PHE A 612 -3.07 20.06 44.42
C PHE A 612 -4.30 19.15 44.40
N LEU A 613 -4.57 18.47 45.50
CA LEU A 613 -5.78 17.68 45.69
C LEU A 613 -6.74 18.46 46.59
N LEU A 614 -7.94 18.74 46.10
CA LEU A 614 -9.04 19.34 46.85
C LEU A 614 -10.13 18.27 47.07
N ALA A 615 -10.53 18.05 48.32
CA ALA A 615 -11.64 17.17 48.68
C ALA A 615 -12.86 18.00 49.06
N THR A 616 -14.05 17.61 48.60
CA THR A 616 -15.31 18.29 48.93
C THR A 616 -16.44 17.29 49.24
N PRO A 617 -17.41 17.67 50.09
CA PRO A 617 -18.63 16.91 50.26
C PRO A 617 -19.50 16.93 48.99
N GLN A 618 -20.53 16.07 48.98
CA GLN A 618 -21.44 15.81 47.86
C GLN A 618 -22.41 16.96 47.54
#